data_AF-A0A1L0CYZ0-F1
#
_entry.id   AF-A0A1L0CYZ0-F1
#
_cell.length_a   1.000
_cell.length_b   1.000
_cell.length_c   1.000
_cell.angle_alpha   90.00
_cell.angle_beta   90.00
_cell.angle_gamma   90.00
#
_symmetry.space_group_name_H-M   'P 1'
#
loop_
_entity.id
_entity.type
_entity.pdbx_description
1 polymer ?
#
loop_
_entity_poly.entity_id
_entity_poly.type
_entity_poly.pdbx_seq_one_letter_code
_entity_poly.pdbx_strand_id
1 'polypeptide(L)'
;MLSLVSLKLPKFVLKVLLPLVVLTAILTMVTFHSGVNVSHLNNLYDSVKANTNEITNQFLNPDYVNTEVMTVGHRILPQNVRFQFMDTKNKDGTPEEVLKKNMETYDKVLKTEINEPKDFEVSTIYAPEDPLTYQRENATIMALVRNSEFLAIRGTIRQFEQKFNSKFLYPYTFLNDQPFTDSFMQRVRGLTKAEVNFVQIPPDVWKKPSWIDGAKEREKMDRLESLNVAYAKKGSYHNMCRFYSKSFYNLPELQKYKYYWRIEPKVKFYSDIKYDVFKYLAKTKKIYGFTINLYDIDESIETLYPETLKFLNEGDNYKYVHENGAFQWMTENQQNPKKAQVAKGYSTCHFWSNFEIADMDFFRSKPYNDWVEHLDKTGNFYYERWGDAPVHSLGLALFADKRLIHWFRDIGYYHAPYINCPNSPNTKGCQVAKFDESNHNLDQNCMATWIDYEIDNLGAIY
;
A
#
# COMPACT_ATOMS: atom_id res chain seq x y z
N MET A 1 -11.39 -67.65 6.98
CA MET A 1 -11.78 -66.27 7.36
C MET A 1 -10.54 -65.60 7.94
N LEU A 2 -9.75 -64.88 7.12
CA LEU A 2 -8.64 -64.03 7.55
C LEU A 2 -8.45 -62.93 6.49
N SER A 3 -9.04 -61.78 6.83
CA SER A 3 -8.84 -60.40 6.39
C SER A 3 -7.78 -60.09 5.31
N LEU A 4 -8.25 -59.61 4.16
CA LEU A 4 -7.47 -58.80 3.21
C LEU A 4 -7.12 -57.46 3.86
N VAL A 5 -5.84 -57.26 4.15
CA VAL A 5 -5.29 -55.97 4.52
C VAL A 5 -5.47 -55.01 3.34
N SER A 6 -6.42 -54.08 3.45
CA SER A 6 -6.50 -52.94 2.53
C SER A 6 -5.33 -52.00 2.84
N LEU A 7 -4.20 -52.18 2.17
CA LEU A 7 -3.14 -51.18 2.16
C LEU A 7 -3.67 -49.92 1.46
N LYS A 8 -4.16 -48.96 2.24
CA LYS A 8 -4.40 -47.59 1.76
C LYS A 8 -3.04 -46.94 1.51
N LEU A 9 -2.48 -47.21 0.33
CA LEU A 9 -1.31 -46.50 -0.16
C LEU A 9 -1.67 -45.02 -0.36
N PRO A 10 -0.83 -44.06 0.07
CA PRO A 10 -1.07 -42.64 -0.12
C PRO A 10 -1.36 -42.32 -1.60
N LYS A 11 -2.25 -41.37 -1.88
CA LYS A 11 -2.64 -41.01 -3.27
C LYS A 11 -1.42 -40.68 -4.16
N PHE A 12 -0.34 -40.16 -3.57
CA PHE A 12 0.95 -39.93 -4.23
C PHE A 12 1.60 -41.22 -4.74
N VAL A 13 1.56 -42.30 -3.95
CA VAL A 13 2.15 -43.59 -4.34
C VAL A 13 1.38 -44.22 -5.50
N LEU A 14 0.05 -44.14 -5.49
CA LEU A 14 -0.78 -44.68 -6.58
C LEU A 14 -0.67 -43.87 -7.88
N LYS A 15 -0.56 -42.54 -7.78
CA LYS A 15 -0.60 -41.64 -8.95
C LYS A 15 0.76 -41.29 -9.55
N VAL A 16 1.85 -41.42 -8.79
CA VAL A 16 3.18 -40.99 -9.23
C VAL A 16 4.16 -42.16 -9.26
N LEU A 17 4.27 -42.92 -8.16
CA LEU A 17 5.22 -44.03 -8.06
C LEU A 17 4.81 -45.24 -8.90
N LEU A 18 3.53 -45.64 -8.87
CA LEU A 18 3.06 -46.80 -9.62
C LEU A 18 3.24 -46.64 -11.15
N PRO A 19 2.87 -45.49 -11.77
CA PRO A 19 3.14 -45.25 -13.18
C PRO A 19 4.63 -45.18 -13.51
N LEU A 20 5.46 -44.66 -12.62
CA LEU A 20 6.91 -44.61 -12.82
C LEU A 20 7.53 -46.01 -12.83
N VAL A 21 7.08 -46.90 -11.93
CA VAL A 21 7.50 -48.31 -11.87
C VAL A 21 7.05 -49.07 -13.12
N VAL A 22 5.82 -48.81 -13.59
CA VAL A 22 5.34 -49.40 -14.85
C VAL A 22 6.12 -48.86 -16.06
N LEU A 23 6.42 -47.56 -16.10
CA LEU A 23 7.18 -46.93 -17.18
C LEU A 23 8.62 -47.46 -17.24
N THR A 24 9.26 -47.65 -16.09
CA THR A 24 10.60 -48.24 -15.97
C THR A 24 10.60 -49.73 -16.33
N ALA A 25 9.56 -50.48 -15.99
CA ALA A 25 9.37 -51.86 -16.45
C ALA A 25 9.17 -51.95 -17.98
N ILE A 26 8.43 -51.01 -18.57
CA ILE A 26 8.22 -50.93 -20.02
C ILE A 26 9.53 -50.53 -20.72
N LEU A 27 10.26 -49.52 -20.22
CA LEU A 27 11.54 -49.13 -20.79
C LEU A 27 12.57 -50.26 -20.74
N THR A 28 12.63 -51.01 -19.64
CA THR A 28 13.54 -52.16 -19.50
C THR A 28 13.15 -53.31 -20.43
N MET A 29 11.86 -53.56 -20.66
CA MET A 29 11.42 -54.55 -21.66
C MET A 29 11.75 -54.12 -23.09
N VAL A 30 11.54 -52.85 -23.44
CA VAL A 30 11.83 -52.31 -24.77
C VAL A 30 13.33 -52.40 -25.05
N THR A 31 14.19 -52.01 -24.11
CA THR A 31 15.65 -52.05 -24.29
C THR A 31 16.20 -53.47 -24.39
N PHE A 32 15.57 -54.45 -23.74
CA PHE A 32 15.92 -55.87 -23.83
C PHE A 32 15.53 -56.50 -25.18
N HIS A 33 14.46 -56.02 -25.83
CA HIS A 33 13.97 -56.55 -27.11
C HIS A 33 14.50 -55.82 -28.35
N SER A 34 14.88 -54.53 -28.24
CA SER A 34 15.28 -53.72 -29.40
C SER A 34 16.79 -53.64 -29.65
N GLY A 35 17.62 -54.33 -28.86
CA GLY A 35 19.08 -54.35 -29.05
C GLY A 35 19.74 -52.96 -28.97
N VAL A 36 19.12 -52.02 -28.26
CA VAL A 36 19.58 -50.62 -28.19
C VAL A 36 20.80 -50.52 -27.27
N ASN A 37 21.85 -49.87 -27.76
CA ASN A 37 23.13 -49.71 -27.08
C ASN A 37 22.97 -48.92 -25.76
N VAL A 38 23.41 -49.54 -24.65
CA VAL A 38 23.15 -49.13 -23.25
C VAL A 38 23.82 -47.81 -22.87
N SER A 39 24.78 -47.33 -23.67
CA SER A 39 25.49 -46.07 -23.44
C SER A 39 24.59 -44.82 -23.52
N HIS A 40 23.53 -44.83 -24.34
CA HIS A 40 22.60 -43.69 -24.41
C HIS A 40 21.59 -43.65 -23.26
N LEU A 41 21.32 -44.78 -22.60
CA LEU A 41 20.40 -44.87 -21.46
C LEU A 41 21.05 -44.36 -20.16
N ASN A 42 22.35 -44.56 -19.99
CA ASN A 42 23.07 -44.03 -18.83
C ASN A 42 23.09 -42.50 -18.82
N ASN A 43 23.31 -41.86 -19.98
CA ASN A 43 23.25 -40.40 -20.08
C ASN A 43 21.84 -39.85 -19.82
N LEU A 44 20.79 -40.58 -20.26
CA LEU A 44 19.40 -40.22 -19.98
C LEU A 44 19.05 -40.42 -18.50
N TYR A 45 19.50 -41.52 -17.89
CA TYR A 45 19.32 -41.80 -16.46
C TYR A 45 20.05 -40.78 -15.59
N ASP A 46 21.28 -40.42 -15.91
CA ASP A 46 22.04 -39.42 -15.16
C ASP A 46 21.46 -38.00 -15.35
N SER A 47 20.97 -37.66 -16.54
CA SER A 47 20.25 -36.40 -16.78
C SER A 47 18.91 -36.35 -16.04
N VAL A 48 18.14 -37.44 -16.06
CA VAL A 48 16.88 -37.56 -15.31
C VAL A 48 17.16 -37.53 -13.81
N LYS A 49 18.21 -38.20 -13.33
CA LYS A 49 18.61 -38.23 -11.92
C LYS A 49 19.10 -36.88 -11.42
N ALA A 50 19.88 -36.15 -12.24
CA ALA A 50 20.30 -34.78 -11.96
C ALA A 50 19.09 -33.84 -11.88
N ASN A 51 18.18 -33.88 -12.87
CA ASN A 51 16.95 -33.08 -12.84
C ASN A 51 16.03 -33.47 -11.69
N THR A 52 15.88 -34.76 -11.36
CA THR A 52 15.07 -35.17 -10.21
C THR A 52 15.72 -34.78 -8.90
N ASN A 53 17.04 -34.78 -8.75
CA ASN A 53 17.69 -34.31 -7.53
C ASN A 53 17.58 -32.79 -7.38
N GLU A 54 17.65 -32.04 -8.48
CA GLU A 54 17.44 -30.59 -8.50
C GLU A 54 15.99 -30.25 -8.13
N ILE A 55 15.02 -30.94 -8.71
CA ILE A 55 13.59 -30.84 -8.37
C ILE A 55 13.37 -31.30 -6.92
N THR A 56 13.92 -32.44 -6.49
CA THR A 56 13.68 -32.96 -5.13
C THR A 56 14.29 -32.04 -4.07
N ASN A 57 15.45 -31.43 -4.33
CA ASN A 57 16.04 -30.41 -3.47
C ASN A 57 15.22 -29.11 -3.48
N GLN A 58 14.69 -28.71 -4.63
CA GLN A 58 13.84 -27.52 -4.76
C GLN A 58 12.47 -27.66 -4.07
N PHE A 59 11.90 -28.88 -4.05
CA PHE A 59 10.56 -29.13 -3.53
C PHE A 59 10.53 -29.71 -2.11
N LEU A 60 11.61 -30.35 -1.61
CA LEU A 60 11.63 -31.02 -0.30
C LEU A 60 12.71 -30.53 0.66
N ASN A 61 13.67 -29.67 0.25
CA ASN A 61 14.70 -29.16 1.14
C ASN A 61 14.35 -27.76 1.68
N PRO A 62 14.03 -27.61 2.98
CA PRO A 62 13.78 -26.31 3.61
C PRO A 62 14.93 -25.31 3.42
N ASP A 63 16.16 -25.80 3.26
CA ASP A 63 17.35 -24.95 3.08
C ASP A 63 17.41 -24.35 1.67
N TYR A 64 16.99 -25.09 0.63
CA TYR A 64 16.85 -24.54 -0.72
C TYR A 64 15.73 -23.48 -0.75
N VAL A 65 14.63 -23.78 -0.06
CA VAL A 65 13.46 -22.90 0.07
C VAL A 65 13.82 -21.58 0.78
N ASN A 66 14.66 -21.63 1.81
CA ASN A 66 15.22 -20.44 2.46
C ASN A 66 16.24 -19.70 1.56
N THR A 67 17.01 -20.42 0.75
CA THR A 67 17.99 -19.83 -0.18
C THR A 67 17.30 -18.93 -1.21
N GLU A 68 16.17 -19.36 -1.77
CA GLU A 68 15.40 -18.56 -2.73
C GLU A 68 14.96 -17.20 -2.15
N VAL A 69 14.40 -17.19 -0.93
CA VAL A 69 14.01 -15.95 -0.23
C VAL A 69 15.22 -15.04 -0.01
N MET A 70 16.38 -15.61 0.34
CA MET A 70 17.64 -14.87 0.48
C MET A 70 18.17 -14.31 -0.85
N THR A 71 17.68 -14.76 -2.01
CA THR A 71 18.14 -14.24 -3.31
C THR A 71 17.22 -13.19 -3.92
N VAL A 72 15.89 -13.33 -3.77
CA VAL A 72 14.91 -12.42 -4.40
C VAL A 72 14.09 -11.60 -3.38
N GLY A 73 14.33 -11.80 -2.08
CA GLY A 73 13.67 -11.05 -0.99
C GLY A 73 12.22 -11.43 -0.73
N HIS A 74 11.67 -12.44 -1.40
CA HIS A 74 10.30 -12.89 -1.17
C HIS A 74 10.07 -14.32 -1.68
N ARG A 75 8.96 -14.91 -1.26
CA ARG A 75 8.44 -16.19 -1.75
C ARG A 75 6.92 -16.10 -1.76
N ILE A 76 6.30 -16.45 -2.89
CA ILE A 76 4.85 -16.38 -3.09
C ILE A 76 4.38 -17.75 -3.58
N LEU A 77 4.16 -18.67 -2.65
CA LEU A 77 3.71 -20.02 -2.93
C LEU A 77 2.53 -20.39 -2.02
N PRO A 78 1.72 -21.41 -2.39
CA PRO A 78 0.62 -21.87 -1.54
C PRO A 78 1.08 -22.14 -0.12
N GLN A 79 0.46 -21.47 0.86
CA GLN A 79 0.77 -21.60 2.30
C GLN A 79 2.23 -21.31 2.67
N ASN A 80 2.99 -20.62 1.81
CA ASN A 80 4.37 -20.23 2.09
C ASN A 80 4.71 -18.85 1.50
N VAL A 81 3.81 -17.88 1.72
CA VAL A 81 4.05 -16.47 1.43
C VAL A 81 4.91 -15.86 2.53
N ARG A 82 6.09 -15.36 2.16
CA ARG A 82 7.06 -14.71 3.07
C ARG A 82 7.81 -13.62 2.33
N PHE A 83 8.21 -12.59 3.07
CA PHE A 83 8.99 -11.46 2.56
C PHE A 83 10.19 -11.23 3.47
N GLN A 84 11.30 -10.81 2.88
CA GLN A 84 12.54 -10.50 3.57
C GLN A 84 13.19 -9.28 2.93
N PHE A 85 13.64 -8.36 3.78
CA PHE A 85 14.41 -7.23 3.33
C PHE A 85 15.82 -7.65 2.89
N MET A 86 16.23 -7.10 1.76
CA MET A 86 17.50 -7.33 1.10
C MET A 86 18.23 -5.99 0.96
N ASP A 87 19.32 -5.79 1.71
CA ASP A 87 20.13 -4.57 1.61
C ASP A 87 20.98 -4.56 0.33
N THR A 88 20.33 -4.30 -0.80
CA THR A 88 20.99 -4.14 -2.10
C THR A 88 21.74 -2.82 -2.24
N LYS A 89 21.58 -1.88 -1.30
CA LYS A 89 22.26 -0.57 -1.31
C LYS A 89 23.49 -0.52 -0.42
N ASN A 90 23.79 -1.60 0.31
CA ASN A 90 24.88 -1.70 1.29
C ASN A 90 24.82 -0.53 2.29
N LYS A 91 23.63 -0.25 2.81
CA LYS A 91 23.43 0.71 3.89
C LYS A 91 23.70 0.08 5.25
N ASP A 92 24.79 -0.68 5.37
CA ASP A 92 25.24 -1.23 6.65
C ASP A 92 25.58 -0.13 7.66
N GLY A 93 25.32 -0.39 8.94
CA GLY A 93 25.65 0.52 10.04
C GLY A 93 24.66 0.46 11.20
N THR A 94 24.85 1.32 12.19
CA THR A 94 23.85 1.54 13.24
C THR A 94 22.61 2.25 12.68
N PRO A 95 21.44 2.16 13.34
CA PRO A 95 20.24 2.91 12.92
C PRO A 95 20.49 4.41 12.67
N GLU A 96 21.35 5.05 13.44
CA GLU A 96 21.73 6.46 13.28
C GLU A 96 22.56 6.70 12.01
N GLU A 97 23.46 5.78 11.67
CA GLU A 97 24.25 5.84 10.44
C GLU A 97 23.37 5.61 9.21
N VAL A 98 22.43 4.66 9.30
CA VAL A 98 21.42 4.40 8.26
C VAL A 98 20.53 5.64 8.06
N LEU A 99 20.04 6.23 9.15
CA LEU A 99 19.26 7.47 9.12
C LEU A 99 20.03 8.59 8.43
N LYS A 100 21.32 8.77 8.75
CA LYS A 100 22.15 9.79 8.10
C LYS A 100 22.23 9.56 6.58
N LYS A 101 22.53 8.33 6.14
CA LYS A 101 22.56 7.96 4.71
C LYS A 101 21.20 8.17 4.02
N ASN A 102 20.12 7.85 4.73
CA ASN A 102 18.75 8.03 4.25
C ASN A 102 18.39 9.51 4.09
N MET A 103 18.77 10.35 5.06
CA MET A 103 18.57 11.79 4.95
C MET A 103 19.43 12.42 3.84
N GLU A 104 20.66 11.95 3.62
CA GLU A 104 21.48 12.37 2.48
C GLU A 104 20.82 12.01 1.14
N THR A 105 20.21 10.82 1.05
CA THR A 105 19.46 10.37 -0.13
C THR A 105 18.25 11.27 -0.37
N TYR A 106 17.43 11.49 0.65
CA TYR A 106 16.26 12.36 0.59
C TYR A 106 16.62 13.80 0.18
N ASP A 107 17.61 14.40 0.86
CA ASP A 107 18.07 15.75 0.58
C ASP A 107 18.57 15.92 -0.85
N LYS A 108 19.41 15.00 -1.33
CA LYS A 108 19.94 15.04 -2.70
C LYS A 108 18.79 15.05 -3.71
N VAL A 109 17.78 14.22 -3.49
CA VAL A 109 16.64 14.09 -4.38
C VAL A 109 15.74 15.34 -4.34
N LEU A 110 15.39 15.85 -3.15
CA LEU A 110 14.49 17.02 -3.02
C LEU A 110 15.15 18.34 -3.42
N LYS A 111 16.48 18.45 -3.30
CA LYS A 111 17.25 19.62 -3.75
C LYS A 111 17.45 19.66 -5.27
N THR A 112 17.27 18.54 -5.96
CA THR A 112 17.31 18.51 -7.43
C THR A 112 16.14 19.32 -7.97
N GLU A 113 16.42 20.29 -8.86
CA GLU A 113 15.38 21.13 -9.45
C GLU A 113 14.46 20.31 -10.34
N ILE A 114 13.15 20.51 -10.17
CA ILE A 114 12.10 19.82 -10.94
C ILE A 114 11.04 20.79 -11.43
N ASN A 115 10.37 20.38 -12.51
CA ASN A 115 9.13 20.99 -12.96
C ASN A 115 7.99 19.99 -12.74
N GLU A 116 7.27 19.67 -13.79
CA GLU A 116 6.19 18.69 -13.80
C GLU A 116 6.72 17.31 -14.21
N PRO A 117 5.92 16.24 -14.07
CA PRO A 117 6.30 14.91 -14.55
C PRO A 117 6.69 14.91 -16.04
N LYS A 118 7.60 14.02 -16.46
CA LYS A 118 8.14 13.91 -17.83
C LYS A 118 7.84 12.57 -18.49
N ASP A 119 7.25 11.63 -17.74
CA ASP A 119 6.82 10.32 -18.22
C ASP A 119 5.53 10.37 -19.05
N PHE A 120 5.00 11.58 -19.27
CA PHE A 120 3.87 11.89 -20.13
C PHE A 120 3.97 13.33 -20.67
N GLU A 121 3.34 13.62 -21.82
CA GLU A 121 3.28 14.96 -22.39
C GLU A 121 2.24 15.83 -21.64
N VAL A 122 2.64 16.35 -20.47
CA VAL A 122 1.75 17.04 -19.51
C VAL A 122 1.13 18.31 -20.07
N SER A 123 1.76 18.96 -21.05
CA SER A 123 1.22 20.13 -21.74
C SER A 123 -0.14 19.89 -22.40
N THR A 124 -0.42 18.64 -22.78
CA THR A 124 -1.72 18.23 -23.37
C THR A 124 -2.88 18.25 -22.37
N ILE A 125 -2.57 18.32 -21.07
CA ILE A 125 -3.53 18.29 -19.98
C ILE A 125 -3.37 19.51 -19.05
N TYR A 126 -2.78 20.59 -19.55
CA TYR A 126 -2.75 21.88 -18.86
C TYR A 126 -4.14 22.46 -18.63
N ALA A 127 -4.17 23.43 -17.71
CA ALA A 127 -5.36 24.20 -17.41
C ALA A 127 -5.99 24.76 -18.71
N PRO A 128 -7.29 24.53 -18.94
CA PRO A 128 -8.02 25.10 -20.05
C PRO A 128 -8.16 26.62 -19.91
N GLU A 129 -8.41 27.30 -21.03
CA GLU A 129 -8.80 28.72 -21.01
C GLU A 129 -10.14 28.93 -20.29
N ASP A 130 -11.12 28.07 -20.59
CA ASP A 130 -12.41 28.04 -19.90
C ASP A 130 -12.63 26.68 -19.20
N PRO A 131 -12.57 26.63 -17.86
CA PRO A 131 -12.77 25.39 -17.12
C PRO A 131 -14.21 24.83 -17.21
N LEU A 132 -15.20 25.64 -17.61
CA LEU A 132 -16.59 25.18 -17.73
C LEU A 132 -16.80 24.23 -18.92
N THR A 133 -16.07 24.44 -20.01
CA THR A 133 -16.11 23.58 -21.21
C THR A 133 -15.14 22.40 -21.14
N TYR A 134 -14.29 22.37 -20.11
CA TYR A 134 -13.28 21.35 -19.97
C TYR A 134 -13.85 19.97 -19.65
N GLN A 135 -13.49 18.98 -20.47
CA GLN A 135 -13.83 17.59 -20.21
C GLN A 135 -12.90 17.03 -19.13
N ARG A 136 -13.44 16.87 -17.92
CA ARG A 136 -12.77 16.26 -16.76
C ARG A 136 -12.77 14.75 -16.83
N GLU A 137 -11.83 14.12 -16.12
CA GLU A 137 -11.95 12.71 -15.76
C GLU A 137 -13.08 12.50 -14.75
N ASN A 138 -13.49 11.24 -14.61
CA ASN A 138 -14.48 10.87 -13.63
C ASN A 138 -13.89 10.84 -12.21
N ALA A 139 -13.81 12.01 -11.56
CA ALA A 139 -13.13 12.17 -10.29
C ALA A 139 -13.81 13.17 -9.34
N THR A 140 -13.51 13.06 -8.05
CA THR A 140 -13.95 14.00 -7.02
C THR A 140 -12.81 14.40 -6.08
N ILE A 141 -12.84 15.63 -5.59
CA ILE A 141 -12.10 16.01 -4.40
C ILE A 141 -12.91 15.54 -3.19
N MET A 142 -12.31 14.84 -2.24
CA MET A 142 -13.02 14.20 -1.12
C MET A 142 -12.51 14.71 0.23
N ALA A 143 -13.43 14.96 1.17
CA ALA A 143 -13.08 15.32 2.54
C ALA A 143 -14.07 14.72 3.53
N LEU A 144 -13.59 13.91 4.47
CA LEU A 144 -14.33 13.53 5.68
C LEU A 144 -14.13 14.61 6.74
N VAL A 145 -15.20 15.32 7.11
CA VAL A 145 -15.09 16.49 7.99
C VAL A 145 -16.35 16.71 8.81
N ARG A 146 -16.18 17.14 10.05
CA ARG A 146 -17.31 17.48 10.93
C ARG A 146 -17.75 18.92 10.72
N ASN A 147 -19.02 19.21 11.04
CA ASN A 147 -19.54 20.58 11.01
C ASN A 147 -18.66 21.58 11.80
N SER A 148 -18.11 21.16 12.94
CA SER A 148 -17.26 21.99 13.81
C SER A 148 -15.89 22.32 13.21
N GLU A 149 -15.47 21.63 12.16
CA GLU A 149 -14.15 21.79 11.52
C GLU A 149 -14.18 22.76 10.33
N PHE A 150 -15.30 23.46 10.11
CA PHE A 150 -15.45 24.43 9.01
C PHE A 150 -14.27 25.41 8.93
N LEU A 151 -13.87 26.02 10.04
CA LEU A 151 -12.79 27.02 10.03
C LEU A 151 -11.45 26.41 9.59
N ALA A 152 -11.20 25.15 9.96
CA ALA A 152 -10.00 24.42 9.62
C ALA A 152 -9.98 24.01 8.14
N ILE A 153 -11.08 23.45 7.62
CA ILE A 153 -11.16 23.02 6.21
C ILE A 153 -11.27 24.21 5.25
N ARG A 154 -11.82 25.36 5.69
CA ARG A 154 -11.85 26.59 4.87
C ARG A 154 -10.45 27.01 4.41
N GLY A 155 -9.44 26.89 5.28
CA GLY A 155 -8.04 27.21 4.94
C GLY A 155 -7.48 26.28 3.87
N THR A 156 -7.80 24.99 3.97
CA THR A 156 -7.46 23.98 2.96
C THR A 156 -8.11 24.30 1.62
N ILE A 157 -9.44 24.48 1.57
CA ILE A 157 -10.18 24.70 0.32
C ILE A 157 -9.66 25.94 -0.42
N ARG A 158 -9.42 27.05 0.30
CA ARG A 158 -8.91 28.28 -0.31
C ARG A 158 -7.55 28.07 -1.00
N GLN A 159 -6.63 27.37 -0.33
CA GLN A 159 -5.34 27.06 -0.94
C GLN A 159 -5.50 26.07 -2.09
N PHE A 160 -6.33 25.03 -1.93
CA PHE A 160 -6.54 24.03 -2.97
C PHE A 160 -7.14 24.64 -4.25
N GLU A 161 -8.13 25.53 -4.11
CA GLU A 161 -8.71 26.30 -5.22
C GLU A 161 -7.64 27.18 -5.88
N GLN A 162 -6.87 27.93 -5.08
CA GLN A 162 -5.82 28.82 -5.59
C GLN A 162 -4.73 28.04 -6.35
N LYS A 163 -4.32 26.89 -5.84
CA LYS A 163 -3.18 26.12 -6.37
C LYS A 163 -3.56 25.17 -7.50
N PHE A 164 -4.80 24.67 -7.52
CA PHE A 164 -5.23 23.65 -8.46
C PHE A 164 -6.66 23.87 -8.97
N ASN A 165 -7.66 23.72 -8.09
CA ASN A 165 -9.00 23.35 -8.56
C ASN A 165 -9.78 24.46 -9.25
N SER A 166 -9.47 25.73 -9.02
CA SER A 166 -10.13 26.83 -9.74
C SER A 166 -9.88 26.80 -11.26
N LYS A 167 -8.82 26.08 -11.69
CA LYS A 167 -8.45 25.88 -13.09
C LYS A 167 -9.16 24.69 -13.76
N PHE A 168 -9.69 23.75 -12.99
CA PHE A 168 -10.21 22.47 -13.53
C PHE A 168 -11.67 22.20 -13.13
N LEU A 169 -12.10 22.75 -12.00
CA LEU A 169 -13.46 22.65 -11.44
C LEU A 169 -13.92 21.21 -11.22
N TYR A 170 -13.05 20.35 -10.66
CA TYR A 170 -13.47 19.03 -10.19
C TYR A 170 -14.45 19.17 -9.01
N PRO A 171 -15.50 18.33 -8.95
CA PRO A 171 -16.49 18.41 -7.89
C PRO A 171 -15.89 18.06 -6.54
N TYR A 172 -16.45 18.62 -5.47
CA TYR A 172 -16.17 18.22 -4.10
C TYR A 172 -17.24 17.25 -3.60
N THR A 173 -16.82 16.26 -2.81
CA THR A 173 -17.70 15.37 -2.04
C THR A 173 -17.27 15.41 -0.59
N PHE A 174 -18.09 16.05 0.25
CA PHE A 174 -17.90 16.12 1.70
C PHE A 174 -18.66 14.99 2.37
N LEU A 175 -17.98 14.23 3.22
CA LEU A 175 -18.52 13.11 3.98
C LEU A 175 -18.56 13.47 5.46
N ASN A 176 -19.59 13.00 6.18
CA ASN A 176 -19.71 13.17 7.63
C ASN A 176 -20.60 12.06 8.22
N ASP A 177 -20.29 11.59 9.43
CA ASP A 177 -21.13 10.62 10.14
C ASP A 177 -22.44 11.23 10.67
N GLN A 178 -22.48 12.57 10.77
CA GLN A 178 -23.66 13.35 11.09
C GLN A 178 -24.17 14.14 9.89
N PRO A 179 -25.45 14.53 9.85
CA PRO A 179 -25.94 15.46 8.84
C PRO A 179 -25.12 16.76 8.83
N PHE A 180 -24.80 17.26 7.62
CA PHE A 180 -24.24 18.60 7.50
C PHE A 180 -25.30 19.66 7.80
N THR A 181 -24.92 20.70 8.53
CA THR A 181 -25.79 21.84 8.79
C THR A 181 -25.91 22.73 7.55
N ASP A 182 -27.04 23.42 7.38
CA ASP A 182 -27.24 24.39 6.29
C ASP A 182 -26.15 25.47 6.27
N SER A 183 -25.73 25.93 7.45
CA SER A 183 -24.64 26.90 7.59
C SER A 183 -23.33 26.35 7.04
N PHE A 184 -22.97 25.10 7.35
CA PHE A 184 -21.77 24.47 6.80
C PHE A 184 -21.87 24.38 5.27
N MET A 185 -22.98 23.84 4.76
CA MET A 185 -23.18 23.63 3.33
C MET A 185 -23.12 24.95 2.54
N GLN A 186 -23.83 25.99 3.00
CA GLN A 186 -23.83 27.30 2.37
C GLN A 186 -22.43 27.92 2.34
N ARG A 187 -21.70 27.86 3.45
CA ARG A 187 -20.36 28.46 3.55
C ARG A 187 -19.33 27.73 2.71
N VAL A 188 -19.41 26.41 2.59
CA VAL A 188 -18.53 25.63 1.71
C VAL A 188 -18.82 25.93 0.24
N ARG A 189 -20.09 25.97 -0.18
CA ARG A 189 -20.47 26.36 -1.56
C ARG A 189 -19.94 27.75 -1.92
N GLY A 190 -19.85 28.67 -0.96
CA GLY A 190 -19.26 30.00 -1.18
C GLY A 190 -17.74 30.04 -1.36
N LEU A 191 -17.02 28.91 -1.26
CA LEU A 191 -15.55 28.85 -1.39
C LEU A 191 -15.06 28.38 -2.77
N THR A 192 -15.93 27.84 -3.61
CA THR A 192 -15.56 27.27 -4.92
C THR A 192 -16.67 27.51 -5.94
N LYS A 193 -16.30 27.47 -7.23
CA LYS A 193 -17.27 27.45 -8.34
C LYS A 193 -17.64 26.03 -8.77
N ALA A 194 -16.90 25.02 -8.30
CA ALA A 194 -17.17 23.63 -8.62
C ALA A 194 -18.45 23.13 -7.94
N GLU A 195 -19.02 22.05 -8.47
CA GLU A 195 -20.13 21.34 -7.82
C GLU A 195 -19.70 20.83 -6.43
N VAL A 196 -20.60 20.89 -5.46
CA VAL A 196 -20.34 20.41 -4.10
C VAL A 196 -21.46 19.47 -3.65
N ASN A 197 -21.06 18.24 -3.36
CA ASN A 197 -21.90 17.17 -2.82
C ASN A 197 -21.65 17.02 -1.32
N PHE A 198 -22.72 16.79 -0.56
CA PHE A 198 -22.69 16.54 0.87
C PHE A 198 -23.35 15.20 1.14
N VAL A 199 -22.61 14.26 1.73
CA VAL A 199 -23.05 12.89 1.94
C VAL A 199 -22.97 12.58 3.44
N GLN A 200 -24.08 12.12 3.99
CA GLN A 200 -24.09 11.53 5.32
C GLN A 200 -23.71 10.06 5.21
N ILE A 201 -22.69 9.64 5.96
CA ILE A 201 -22.28 8.24 6.01
C ILE A 201 -23.39 7.45 6.73
N PRO A 202 -23.91 6.37 6.14
CA PRO A 202 -24.89 5.52 6.80
C PRO A 202 -24.39 5.03 8.16
N PRO A 203 -25.21 5.06 9.22
CA PRO A 203 -24.77 4.69 10.57
C PRO A 203 -24.21 3.27 10.67
N ASP A 204 -24.73 2.32 9.90
CA ASP A 204 -24.28 0.92 9.80
C ASP A 204 -22.91 0.78 9.12
N VAL A 205 -22.56 1.70 8.24
CA VAL A 205 -21.24 1.78 7.60
C VAL A 205 -20.20 2.39 8.54
N TRP A 206 -20.59 3.40 9.33
CA TRP A 206 -19.69 4.15 10.22
C TRP A 206 -19.50 3.53 11.61
N LYS A 207 -20.58 3.05 12.23
CA LYS A 207 -20.55 2.67 13.65
C LYS A 207 -19.73 1.40 13.86
N LYS A 208 -19.16 1.33 15.07
CA LYS A 208 -18.52 0.13 15.58
C LYS A 208 -19.47 -1.08 15.46
N PRO A 209 -19.02 -2.20 14.86
CA PRO A 209 -19.83 -3.39 14.76
C PRO A 209 -20.22 -3.99 16.11
N SER A 210 -21.36 -4.66 16.18
CA SER A 210 -21.90 -5.25 17.42
C SER A 210 -21.13 -6.46 17.93
N TRP A 211 -20.31 -7.11 17.09
CA TRP A 211 -19.47 -8.25 17.48
C TRP A 211 -18.16 -7.84 18.18
N ILE A 212 -17.89 -6.54 18.31
CA ILE A 212 -16.74 -6.07 19.08
C ILE A 212 -17.04 -6.19 20.57
N ASP A 213 -16.21 -6.95 21.28
CA ASP A 213 -16.26 -7.12 22.73
C ASP A 213 -15.75 -5.85 23.42
N GLY A 214 -16.65 -5.12 24.07
CA GLY A 214 -16.35 -3.87 24.75
C GLY A 214 -15.45 -4.00 25.99
N ALA A 215 -15.38 -5.17 26.63
CA ALA A 215 -14.46 -5.41 27.74
C ALA A 215 -13.03 -5.61 27.21
N LYS A 216 -12.89 -6.42 26.16
CA LYS A 216 -11.62 -6.63 25.47
C LYS A 216 -11.09 -5.34 24.85
N GLU A 217 -11.93 -4.57 24.16
CA GLU A 217 -11.58 -3.26 23.61
C GLU A 217 -11.04 -2.34 24.71
N ARG A 218 -11.75 -2.23 25.84
CA ARG A 218 -11.32 -1.37 26.96
C ARG A 218 -9.95 -1.75 27.47
N GLU A 219 -9.73 -3.03 27.76
CA GLU A 219 -8.42 -3.53 28.22
C GLU A 219 -7.30 -3.18 27.24
N LYS A 220 -7.53 -3.40 25.94
CA LYS A 220 -6.52 -3.12 24.91
C LYS A 220 -6.25 -1.62 24.75
N MET A 221 -7.29 -0.78 24.80
CA MET A 221 -7.13 0.66 24.69
C MET A 221 -6.52 1.28 25.96
N ASP A 222 -6.77 0.71 27.14
CA ASP A 222 -6.06 1.06 28.38
C ASP A 222 -4.54 0.80 28.23
N ARG A 223 -4.16 -0.35 27.64
CA ARG A 223 -2.75 -0.63 27.32
C ARG A 223 -2.17 0.39 26.36
N LEU A 224 -2.82 0.65 25.23
CA LEU A 224 -2.31 1.60 24.22
C LEU A 224 -2.21 3.03 24.78
N GLU A 225 -3.15 3.46 25.61
CA GLU A 225 -3.06 4.75 26.31
C GLU A 225 -1.87 4.80 27.26
N SER A 226 -1.59 3.72 28.01
CA SER A 226 -0.42 3.65 28.90
C SER A 226 0.93 3.74 28.15
N LEU A 227 0.92 3.39 26.86
CA LEU A 227 2.05 3.53 25.93
C LEU A 227 2.05 4.88 25.20
N ASN A 228 1.17 5.82 25.59
CA ASN A 228 0.99 7.13 24.98
C ASN A 228 0.60 7.09 23.48
N VAL A 229 -0.06 6.03 23.03
CA VAL A 229 -0.55 5.95 21.65
C VAL A 229 -1.72 6.91 21.47
N ALA A 230 -1.49 7.92 20.62
CA ALA A 230 -2.49 8.95 20.35
C ALA A 230 -3.82 8.37 19.86
N TYR A 231 -4.92 8.91 20.40
CA TYR A 231 -6.30 8.56 20.06
C TYR A 231 -6.75 7.15 20.42
N ALA A 232 -5.98 6.37 21.19
CA ALA A 232 -6.35 5.01 21.61
C ALA A 232 -7.76 4.91 22.22
N LYS A 233 -8.17 5.86 23.08
CA LYS A 233 -9.52 5.83 23.69
C LYS A 233 -10.59 6.58 22.90
N LYS A 234 -10.31 7.00 21.67
CA LYS A 234 -11.23 7.83 20.87
C LYS A 234 -11.97 6.98 19.85
N GLY A 235 -13.10 6.39 20.23
CA GLY A 235 -13.88 5.49 19.35
C GLY A 235 -14.22 6.06 17.97
N SER A 236 -14.44 7.38 17.84
CA SER A 236 -14.67 8.01 16.53
C SER A 236 -13.44 7.97 15.61
N TYR A 237 -12.23 7.92 16.17
CA TYR A 237 -10.99 7.77 15.40
C TYR A 237 -10.86 6.35 14.84
N HIS A 238 -11.18 5.33 15.64
CA HIS A 238 -11.23 3.94 15.17
C HIS A 238 -12.26 3.74 14.06
N ASN A 239 -13.45 4.34 14.21
CA ASN A 239 -14.46 4.35 13.13
C ASN A 239 -13.93 5.02 11.85
N MET A 240 -13.23 6.14 11.98
CA MET A 240 -12.65 6.87 10.86
C MET A 240 -11.61 6.01 10.12
N CYS A 241 -10.67 5.41 10.84
CA CYS A 241 -9.65 4.55 10.23
C CYS A 241 -10.28 3.35 9.51
N ARG A 242 -11.22 2.65 10.18
CA ARG A 242 -11.96 1.55 9.55
C ARG A 242 -12.74 2.00 8.31
N PHE A 243 -13.40 3.15 8.38
CA PHE A 243 -14.19 3.71 7.27
C PHE A 243 -13.33 4.00 6.04
N TYR A 244 -12.19 4.67 6.24
CA TYR A 244 -11.24 4.92 5.14
C TYR A 244 -10.61 3.63 4.62
N SER A 245 -10.26 2.67 5.49
CA SER A 245 -9.69 1.41 5.03
C SER A 245 -10.64 0.59 4.14
N LYS A 246 -11.94 0.56 4.48
CA LYS A 246 -12.85 -0.46 3.95
C LYS A 246 -14.07 0.07 3.19
N SER A 247 -14.60 1.23 3.55
CA SER A 247 -16.01 1.51 3.29
C SER A 247 -16.25 2.67 2.33
N PHE A 248 -15.41 3.71 2.35
CA PHE A 248 -15.71 4.96 1.65
C PHE A 248 -15.94 4.74 0.14
N TYR A 249 -15.10 3.95 -0.52
CA TYR A 249 -15.16 3.71 -1.97
C TYR A 249 -16.40 2.91 -2.41
N ASN A 250 -17.13 2.32 -1.45
CA ASN A 250 -18.37 1.57 -1.66
C ASN A 250 -19.64 2.37 -1.36
N LEU A 251 -19.53 3.62 -0.92
CA LEU A 251 -20.71 4.48 -0.76
C LEU A 251 -21.41 4.69 -2.11
N PRO A 252 -22.75 4.60 -2.18
CA PRO A 252 -23.50 4.78 -3.43
C PRO A 252 -23.16 6.08 -4.17
N GLU A 253 -22.97 7.16 -3.44
CA GLU A 253 -22.64 8.49 -3.98
C GLU A 253 -21.23 8.56 -4.57
N LEU A 254 -20.34 7.65 -4.17
CA LEU A 254 -18.97 7.54 -4.66
C LEU A 254 -18.80 6.47 -5.75
N GLN A 255 -19.77 5.57 -5.94
CA GLN A 255 -19.74 4.55 -7.02
C GLN A 255 -19.61 5.16 -8.41
N LYS A 256 -20.16 6.36 -8.59
CA LYS A 256 -20.06 7.07 -9.87
C LYS A 256 -18.64 7.54 -10.19
N TYR A 257 -17.73 7.66 -9.22
CA TYR A 257 -16.37 8.17 -9.43
C TYR A 257 -15.35 7.06 -9.61
N LYS A 258 -14.39 7.30 -10.51
CA LYS A 258 -13.21 6.46 -10.70
C LYS A 258 -12.07 6.91 -9.80
N TYR A 259 -11.78 8.21 -9.76
CA TYR A 259 -10.67 8.74 -8.96
C TYR A 259 -11.17 9.61 -7.80
N TYR A 260 -10.36 9.70 -6.75
CA TYR A 260 -10.52 10.74 -5.74
C TYR A 260 -9.21 11.39 -5.37
N TRP A 261 -9.29 12.62 -4.87
CA TRP A 261 -8.21 13.29 -4.15
C TRP A 261 -8.68 13.63 -2.75
N ARG A 262 -8.14 12.95 -1.74
CA ARG A 262 -8.43 13.25 -0.33
C ARG A 262 -7.72 14.53 0.10
N ILE A 263 -8.48 15.42 0.72
CA ILE A 263 -7.98 16.61 1.40
C ILE A 263 -8.46 16.61 2.86
N GLU A 264 -7.62 17.10 3.76
CA GLU A 264 -7.95 17.20 5.19
C GLU A 264 -7.96 18.65 5.70
N PRO A 265 -8.64 18.93 6.83
CA PRO A 265 -8.54 20.22 7.49
C PRO A 265 -7.09 20.53 7.92
N LYS A 266 -6.72 21.82 7.93
CA LYS A 266 -5.41 22.31 8.39
C LYS A 266 -4.19 21.85 7.58
N VAL A 267 -4.37 21.59 6.29
CA VAL A 267 -3.25 21.33 5.37
C VAL A 267 -2.84 22.60 4.61
N LYS A 268 -1.66 22.59 4.00
CA LYS A 268 -1.18 23.66 3.12
C LYS A 268 -0.70 23.08 1.79
N PHE A 269 -0.91 23.86 0.72
CA PHE A 269 -0.43 23.56 -0.62
C PHE A 269 0.49 24.70 -1.06
N TYR A 270 1.73 24.37 -1.38
CA TYR A 270 2.76 25.36 -1.71
C TYR A 270 2.92 25.57 -3.22
N SER A 271 2.71 24.51 -4.00
CA SER A 271 2.98 24.48 -5.43
C SER A 271 1.77 24.91 -6.26
N ASP A 272 2.01 25.73 -7.27
CA ASP A 272 1.03 26.07 -8.30
C ASP A 272 0.96 24.95 -9.34
N ILE A 273 -0.10 24.14 -9.31
CA ILE A 273 -0.26 22.95 -10.15
C ILE A 273 -0.99 23.34 -11.43
N LYS A 274 -0.33 23.17 -12.58
CA LYS A 274 -0.81 23.70 -13.87
C LYS A 274 -1.44 22.65 -14.78
N TYR A 275 -1.35 21.38 -14.42
CA TYR A 275 -1.90 20.25 -15.17
C TYR A 275 -2.99 19.52 -14.39
N ASP A 276 -3.85 18.82 -15.12
CA ASP A 276 -4.90 17.99 -14.56
C ASP A 276 -4.31 16.69 -13.99
N VAL A 277 -4.24 16.63 -12.67
CA VAL A 277 -3.64 15.49 -11.95
C VAL A 277 -4.43 14.19 -12.15
N PHE A 278 -5.76 14.25 -12.32
CA PHE A 278 -6.56 13.06 -12.56
C PHE A 278 -6.36 12.53 -13.98
N LYS A 279 -6.26 13.42 -14.98
CA LYS A 279 -5.86 13.01 -16.33
C LYS A 279 -4.45 12.45 -16.35
N TYR A 280 -3.53 13.00 -15.56
CA TYR A 280 -2.20 12.42 -15.43
C TYR A 280 -2.29 10.96 -14.97
N LEU A 281 -3.02 10.67 -13.88
CA LEU A 281 -3.27 9.29 -13.42
C LEU A 281 -3.87 8.42 -14.54
N ALA A 282 -4.92 8.89 -15.21
CA ALA A 282 -5.61 8.13 -16.25
C ALA A 282 -4.70 7.82 -17.44
N LYS A 283 -3.91 8.80 -17.91
CA LYS A 283 -3.02 8.66 -19.08
C LYS A 283 -1.79 7.82 -18.79
N THR A 284 -1.25 7.90 -17.59
CA THR A 284 -0.09 7.12 -17.14
C THR A 284 -0.48 5.82 -16.42
N LYS A 285 -1.78 5.56 -16.30
CA LYS A 285 -2.39 4.40 -15.60
C LYS A 285 -1.98 4.27 -14.13
N LYS A 286 -1.56 5.37 -13.50
CA LYS A 286 -1.22 5.37 -12.07
C LYS A 286 -2.51 5.19 -11.27
N ILE A 287 -2.42 4.39 -10.23
CA ILE A 287 -3.57 4.03 -9.38
C ILE A 287 -3.52 4.72 -8.03
N TYR A 288 -2.35 5.21 -7.62
CA TYR A 288 -2.17 5.85 -6.32
C TYR A 288 -1.09 6.91 -6.40
N GLY A 289 -1.28 7.98 -5.63
CA GLY A 289 -0.46 9.16 -5.61
C GLY A 289 -0.28 9.68 -4.20
N PHE A 290 0.97 9.91 -3.78
CA PHE A 290 1.30 10.41 -2.44
C PHE A 290 2.34 11.53 -2.48
N THR A 291 2.46 12.27 -1.39
CA THR A 291 3.49 13.32 -1.20
C THR A 291 4.50 12.99 -0.11
N ILE A 292 4.06 12.36 0.98
CA ILE A 292 4.86 12.07 2.18
C ILE A 292 4.77 10.57 2.51
N ASN A 293 5.89 9.97 2.93
CA ASN A 293 6.01 8.57 3.33
C ASN A 293 6.69 8.49 4.71
N LEU A 294 6.05 7.82 5.67
CA LEU A 294 6.42 7.85 7.08
C LEU A 294 6.53 6.45 7.69
N TYR A 295 7.28 6.32 8.77
CA TYR A 295 7.09 5.22 9.72
C TYR A 295 5.85 5.48 10.62
N ASP A 296 5.14 4.42 11.02
CA ASP A 296 4.01 4.50 11.96
C ASP A 296 4.41 4.16 13.40
N ILE A 297 3.47 4.38 14.33
CA ILE A 297 3.52 3.92 15.72
C ILE A 297 3.33 2.40 15.73
N ASP A 298 4.41 1.67 15.98
CA ASP A 298 4.51 0.23 15.91
C ASP A 298 3.56 -0.49 16.89
N GLU A 299 3.37 0.05 18.09
CA GLU A 299 2.42 -0.49 19.08
C GLU A 299 0.95 -0.40 18.62
N SER A 300 0.64 0.45 17.64
CA SER A 300 -0.73 0.61 17.13
C SER A 300 -1.15 -0.46 16.11
N ILE A 301 -0.18 -1.24 15.58
CA ILE A 301 -0.34 -2.16 14.45
C ILE A 301 0.41 -3.50 14.63
N GLU A 302 0.64 -3.91 15.88
CA GLU A 302 1.42 -5.11 16.26
C GLU A 302 1.01 -6.39 15.51
N THR A 303 -0.28 -6.55 15.21
CA THR A 303 -0.80 -7.74 14.51
C THR A 303 -1.25 -7.51 13.07
N LEU A 304 -1.14 -6.29 12.54
CA LEU A 304 -1.57 -5.98 11.17
C LEU A 304 -0.84 -6.83 10.12
N TYR A 305 0.49 -6.87 10.20
CA TYR A 305 1.30 -7.66 9.26
C TYR A 305 1.19 -9.17 9.49
N PRO A 306 1.22 -9.69 10.74
CA PRO A 306 0.89 -11.10 11.00
C PRO A 306 -0.46 -11.56 10.44
N GLU A 307 -1.53 -10.78 10.63
CA GLU A 307 -2.86 -11.12 10.09
C GLU A 307 -2.89 -11.03 8.57
N THR A 308 -2.10 -10.13 7.99
CA THR A 308 -1.90 -10.05 6.55
C THR A 308 -1.19 -11.29 6.01
N LEU A 309 -0.07 -11.71 6.61
CA LEU A 309 0.61 -12.95 6.22
C LEU A 309 -0.29 -14.16 6.40
N LYS A 310 -1.08 -14.22 7.48
CA LYS A 310 -2.06 -15.28 7.68
C LYS A 310 -3.06 -15.33 6.52
N PHE A 311 -3.67 -14.20 6.15
CA PHE A 311 -4.57 -14.11 5.00
C PHE A 311 -3.91 -14.60 3.70
N LEU A 312 -2.69 -14.16 3.40
CA LEU A 312 -1.98 -14.56 2.17
C LEU A 312 -1.64 -16.05 2.13
N ASN A 313 -1.49 -16.67 3.30
CA ASN A 313 -1.20 -18.09 3.45
C ASN A 313 -2.47 -18.96 3.55
N GLU A 314 -3.66 -18.37 3.48
CA GLU A 314 -4.93 -19.10 3.46
C GLU A 314 -5.36 -19.42 2.01
N GLY A 315 -5.58 -20.72 1.74
CA GLY A 315 -6.09 -21.20 0.46
C GLY A 315 -5.29 -20.69 -0.74
N ASP A 316 -5.97 -20.00 -1.66
CA ASP A 316 -5.41 -19.47 -2.91
C ASP A 316 -5.08 -17.97 -2.83
N ASN A 317 -5.16 -17.34 -1.65
CA ASN A 317 -4.97 -15.89 -1.49
C ASN A 317 -3.55 -15.42 -1.84
N TYR A 318 -2.56 -16.32 -1.82
CA TYR A 318 -1.20 -16.02 -2.28
C TYR A 318 -1.18 -15.49 -3.73
N LYS A 319 -2.16 -15.87 -4.57
CA LYS A 319 -2.32 -15.40 -5.96
C LYS A 319 -2.71 -13.92 -6.06
N TYR A 320 -3.14 -13.29 -4.96
CA TYR A 320 -3.41 -11.87 -4.93
C TYR A 320 -2.15 -11.03 -4.89
N VAL A 321 -1.03 -11.59 -4.42
CA VAL A 321 0.23 -10.87 -4.35
C VAL A 321 0.71 -10.58 -5.76
N HIS A 322 0.92 -9.29 -6.06
CA HIS A 322 1.46 -8.85 -7.33
C HIS A 322 2.96 -9.09 -7.35
N GLU A 323 3.50 -9.71 -8.41
CA GLU A 323 4.92 -10.07 -8.52
C GLU A 323 5.88 -8.88 -8.36
N ASN A 324 5.45 -7.70 -8.80
CA ASN A 324 6.18 -6.44 -8.66
C ASN A 324 5.64 -5.55 -7.51
N GLY A 325 5.28 -6.16 -6.39
CA GLY A 325 4.92 -5.43 -5.17
C GLY A 325 6.08 -4.67 -4.55
N ALA A 326 5.78 -3.78 -3.59
CA ALA A 326 6.76 -2.95 -2.89
C ALA A 326 7.27 -3.63 -1.61
N PHE A 327 7.85 -4.84 -1.77
CA PHE A 327 8.17 -5.72 -0.65
C PHE A 327 9.37 -5.25 0.18
N GLN A 328 10.33 -4.58 -0.45
CA GLN A 328 11.54 -4.13 0.24
C GLN A 328 11.20 -2.97 1.17
N TRP A 329 10.40 -2.02 0.70
CA TRP A 329 9.86 -0.94 1.51
C TRP A 329 8.98 -1.43 2.66
N MET A 330 8.15 -2.44 2.41
CA MET A 330 7.32 -3.08 3.44
C MET A 330 8.15 -3.80 4.53
N THR A 331 9.33 -4.32 4.21
CA THR A 331 10.11 -5.15 5.15
C THR A 331 11.40 -4.52 5.65
N GLU A 332 11.73 -3.30 5.21
CA GLU A 332 12.90 -2.55 5.66
C GLU A 332 13.00 -2.53 7.19
N ASN A 333 14.19 -2.83 7.70
CA ASN A 333 14.42 -2.98 9.12
C ASN A 333 15.75 -2.41 9.61
N GLN A 334 16.49 -1.65 8.79
CA GLN A 334 17.79 -1.08 9.17
C GLN A 334 17.65 0.29 9.84
N GLN A 335 16.76 1.18 9.34
CA GLN A 335 16.60 2.51 9.97
C GLN A 335 15.87 2.41 11.31
N ASN A 336 14.81 1.62 11.39
CA ASN A 336 13.97 1.48 12.59
C ASN A 336 13.77 0.01 12.99
N PRO A 337 14.83 -0.73 13.38
CA PRO A 337 14.74 -2.16 13.68
C PRO A 337 13.76 -2.48 14.82
N LYS A 338 13.61 -1.59 15.80
CA LYS A 338 12.62 -1.76 16.88
C LYS A 338 11.19 -1.80 16.30
N LYS A 339 10.86 -0.86 15.41
CA LYS A 339 9.52 -0.79 14.79
C LYS A 339 9.22 -2.06 14.01
N ALA A 340 10.19 -2.50 13.20
CA ALA A 340 10.11 -3.76 12.47
C ALA A 340 9.93 -4.97 13.39
N GLN A 341 10.61 -5.00 14.54
CA GLN A 341 10.48 -6.07 15.52
C GLN A 341 9.09 -6.08 16.20
N VAL A 342 8.62 -4.93 16.68
CA VAL A 342 7.31 -4.80 17.36
C VAL A 342 6.16 -5.12 16.41
N ALA A 343 6.24 -4.65 15.15
CA ALA A 343 5.30 -4.97 14.08
C ALA A 343 5.59 -6.32 13.38
N LYS A 344 6.46 -7.15 13.97
CA LYS A 344 6.71 -8.55 13.58
C LYS A 344 7.10 -8.74 12.10
N GLY A 345 7.98 -7.90 11.60
CA GLY A 345 8.56 -7.95 10.27
C GLY A 345 8.06 -6.88 9.29
N TYR A 346 7.12 -6.03 9.71
CA TYR A 346 6.68 -4.88 8.93
C TYR A 346 7.47 -3.64 9.31
N SER A 347 8.02 -2.94 8.33
CA SER A 347 8.79 -1.71 8.52
C SER A 347 7.99 -0.62 9.25
N THR A 348 6.66 -0.66 9.17
CA THR A 348 5.71 0.39 9.55
C THR A 348 5.66 1.57 8.58
N CYS A 349 6.41 1.50 7.48
CA CYS A 349 6.38 2.52 6.45
C CYS A 349 5.01 2.59 5.76
N HIS A 350 4.49 3.79 5.60
CA HIS A 350 3.20 4.02 4.97
C HIS A 350 3.18 5.34 4.19
N PHE A 351 2.39 5.37 3.12
CA PHE A 351 1.98 6.61 2.47
C PHE A 351 1.06 7.38 3.41
N TRP A 352 1.35 8.65 3.63
CA TRP A 352 0.63 9.45 4.62
C TRP A 352 -0.72 9.93 4.08
N SER A 353 -1.75 9.08 4.24
CA SER A 353 -3.04 9.12 3.54
C SER A 353 -3.91 10.37 3.75
N ASN A 354 -3.55 11.30 4.65
CA ASN A 354 -4.24 12.60 4.69
C ASN A 354 -4.10 13.37 3.35
N PHE A 355 -3.06 13.06 2.57
CA PHE A 355 -3.00 13.31 1.14
C PHE A 355 -2.97 11.97 0.42
N GLU A 356 -3.92 11.75 -0.49
CA GLU A 356 -3.87 10.65 -1.45
C GLU A 356 -4.70 11.00 -2.69
N ILE A 357 -4.18 10.65 -3.86
CA ILE A 357 -4.89 10.73 -5.14
C ILE A 357 -4.93 9.32 -5.70
N ALA A 358 -6.11 8.72 -5.82
CA ALA A 358 -6.17 7.29 -6.09
C ALA A 358 -7.35 6.87 -6.96
N ASP A 359 -7.15 5.76 -7.66
CA ASP A 359 -8.14 5.01 -8.40
C ASP A 359 -8.95 4.15 -7.42
N MET A 360 -10.25 4.44 -7.30
CA MET A 360 -11.17 3.67 -6.46
C MET A 360 -11.27 2.21 -6.89
N ASP A 361 -10.98 1.89 -8.16
CA ASP A 361 -11.07 0.51 -8.66
C ASP A 361 -10.03 -0.41 -8.01
N PHE A 362 -8.89 0.12 -7.56
CA PHE A 362 -7.93 -0.65 -6.76
C PHE A 362 -8.58 -1.10 -5.44
N PHE A 363 -9.20 -0.17 -4.72
CA PHE A 363 -9.87 -0.47 -3.46
C PHE A 363 -11.12 -1.32 -3.64
N ARG A 364 -11.81 -1.22 -4.79
CA ARG A 364 -12.94 -2.09 -5.18
C ARG A 364 -12.52 -3.45 -5.71
N SER A 365 -11.22 -3.66 -5.95
CA SER A 365 -10.72 -4.92 -6.48
C SER A 365 -10.94 -6.07 -5.50
N LYS A 366 -11.05 -7.29 -6.03
CA LYS A 366 -11.20 -8.50 -5.23
C LYS A 366 -10.03 -8.73 -4.25
N PRO A 367 -8.74 -8.59 -4.66
CA PRO A 367 -7.61 -8.69 -3.73
C PRO A 367 -7.73 -7.80 -2.50
N TYR A 368 -8.01 -6.52 -2.70
CA TYR A 368 -8.11 -5.55 -1.61
C TYR A 368 -9.33 -5.82 -0.72
N ASN A 369 -10.51 -6.07 -1.31
CA ASN A 369 -11.75 -6.30 -0.54
C ASN A 369 -11.69 -7.58 0.30
N ASP A 370 -11.21 -8.68 -0.27
CA ASP A 370 -11.11 -9.95 0.46
C ASP A 370 -10.14 -9.80 1.65
N TRP A 371 -9.02 -9.11 1.45
CA TRP A 371 -8.04 -8.85 2.49
C TRP A 371 -8.54 -7.91 3.58
N VAL A 372 -9.11 -6.76 3.21
CA VAL A 372 -9.60 -5.80 4.22
C VAL A 372 -10.81 -6.33 4.99
N GLU A 373 -11.61 -7.22 4.37
CA GLU A 373 -12.67 -7.96 5.07
C GLU A 373 -12.08 -8.96 6.08
N HIS A 374 -10.98 -9.65 5.74
CA HIS A 374 -10.23 -10.46 6.72
C HIS A 374 -9.76 -9.60 7.88
N LEU A 375 -9.14 -8.45 7.61
CA LEU A 375 -8.70 -7.51 8.64
C LEU A 375 -9.85 -7.04 9.54
N ASP A 376 -11.00 -6.70 8.97
CA ASP A 376 -12.16 -6.24 9.73
C ASP A 376 -12.71 -7.31 10.70
N LYS A 377 -12.72 -8.58 10.25
CA LYS A 377 -13.16 -9.72 11.07
C LYS A 377 -12.28 -9.99 12.29
N THR A 378 -11.02 -9.53 12.30
CA THR A 378 -10.16 -9.63 13.48
C THR A 378 -10.65 -8.74 14.63
N GLY A 379 -11.37 -7.66 14.30
CA GLY A 379 -11.77 -6.60 15.23
C GLY A 379 -10.62 -5.67 15.64
N ASN A 380 -9.42 -5.81 15.06
CA ASN A 380 -8.23 -5.06 15.48
C ASN A 380 -8.23 -3.59 15.06
N PHE A 381 -9.16 -3.15 14.21
CA PHE A 381 -9.49 -1.73 14.12
C PHE A 381 -9.96 -1.14 15.46
N TYR A 382 -10.41 -1.97 16.41
CA TYR A 382 -10.86 -1.57 17.75
C TYR A 382 -10.05 -2.22 18.89
N TYR A 383 -9.48 -3.42 18.69
CA TYR A 383 -8.60 -4.05 19.69
C TYR A 383 -7.14 -3.60 19.57
N GLU A 384 -6.76 -3.02 18.44
CA GLU A 384 -5.55 -2.21 18.24
C GLU A 384 -6.00 -0.84 17.71
N ARG A 385 -5.09 -0.09 17.07
CA ARG A 385 -5.42 1.22 16.48
C ARG A 385 -4.90 1.30 15.06
N TRP A 386 -5.29 0.31 14.25
CA TRP A 386 -4.96 0.23 12.82
C TRP A 386 -5.45 1.46 12.08
N GLY A 387 -4.50 2.29 11.63
CA GLY A 387 -4.78 3.44 10.79
C GLY A 387 -5.13 3.04 9.36
N ASP A 388 -5.84 3.90 8.65
CA ASP A 388 -6.09 3.71 7.22
C ASP A 388 -4.80 3.82 6.40
N ALA A 389 -3.87 4.67 6.80
CA ALA A 389 -2.59 4.86 6.12
C ALA A 389 -1.76 3.55 6.00
N PRO A 390 -1.43 2.82 7.09
CA PRO A 390 -0.73 1.55 6.98
C PRO A 390 -1.56 0.46 6.29
N VAL A 391 -2.89 0.48 6.39
CA VAL A 391 -3.76 -0.49 5.68
C VAL A 391 -3.74 -0.24 4.16
N HIS A 392 -3.94 1.00 3.70
CA HIS A 392 -3.83 1.34 2.28
C HIS A 392 -2.45 0.98 1.73
N SER A 393 -1.42 1.32 2.50
CA SER A 393 -0.02 1.09 2.15
C SER A 393 0.34 -0.38 2.00
N LEU A 394 -0.06 -1.24 2.95
CA LEU A 394 0.16 -2.67 2.84
C LEU A 394 -0.62 -3.27 1.67
N GLY A 395 -1.89 -2.89 1.50
CA GLY A 395 -2.68 -3.35 0.37
C GLY A 395 -2.04 -2.98 -0.96
N LEU A 396 -1.57 -1.74 -1.12
CA LEU A 396 -0.86 -1.27 -2.32
C LEU A 396 0.47 -2.01 -2.52
N ALA A 397 1.28 -2.15 -1.47
CA ALA A 397 2.56 -2.84 -1.54
C ALA A 397 2.42 -4.32 -1.92
N LEU A 398 1.32 -4.97 -1.55
CA LEU A 398 1.08 -6.39 -1.81
C LEU A 398 0.35 -6.64 -3.13
N PHE A 399 -0.68 -5.87 -3.45
CA PHE A 399 -1.64 -6.20 -4.49
C PHE A 399 -1.51 -5.34 -5.76
N ALA A 400 -0.68 -4.30 -5.73
CA ALA A 400 -0.42 -3.47 -6.90
C ALA A 400 0.98 -3.66 -7.45
N ASP A 401 1.14 -3.34 -8.73
CA ASP A 401 2.45 -3.05 -9.30
C ASP A 401 2.96 -1.72 -8.73
N LYS A 402 4.11 -1.74 -8.05
CA LYS A 402 4.72 -0.54 -7.46
C LYS A 402 4.96 0.59 -8.47
N ARG A 403 5.13 0.28 -9.77
CA ARG A 403 5.31 1.28 -10.84
C ARG A 403 4.05 2.12 -11.09
N LEU A 404 2.89 1.65 -10.64
CA LEU A 404 1.60 2.37 -10.74
C LEU A 404 1.36 3.28 -9.53
N ILE A 405 2.28 3.31 -8.57
CA ILE A 405 2.26 4.19 -7.41
C ILE A 405 3.19 5.37 -7.69
N HIS A 406 2.63 6.57 -7.71
CA HIS A 406 3.34 7.79 -8.07
C HIS A 406 3.65 8.65 -6.85
N TRP A 407 4.91 9.07 -6.72
CA TRP A 407 5.29 10.12 -5.78
C TRP A 407 5.15 11.48 -6.45
N PHE A 408 4.14 12.24 -6.05
CA PHE A 408 3.93 13.63 -6.49
C PHE A 408 4.94 14.58 -5.84
N ARG A 409 6.20 14.46 -6.27
CA ARG A 409 7.31 15.27 -5.76
C ARG A 409 7.07 16.76 -6.01
N ASP A 410 6.46 17.10 -7.15
CA ASP A 410 6.12 18.46 -7.57
C ASP A 410 4.99 19.12 -6.77
N ILE A 411 4.24 18.36 -5.97
CA ILE A 411 3.15 18.89 -5.13
C ILE A 411 3.68 19.19 -3.73
N GLY A 412 4.09 20.44 -3.53
CA GLY A 412 4.47 20.98 -2.23
C GLY A 412 3.29 20.93 -1.27
N TYR A 413 3.43 20.19 -0.18
CA TYR A 413 2.35 19.84 0.73
C TYR A 413 2.80 19.88 2.19
N TYR A 414 1.89 20.23 3.08
CA TYR A 414 2.12 20.17 4.51
C TYR A 414 0.86 19.75 5.25
N HIS A 415 1.05 18.83 6.18
CA HIS A 415 0.17 18.58 7.31
C HIS A 415 1.08 18.46 8.53
N ALA A 416 0.73 19.06 9.67
CA ALA A 416 1.64 19.09 10.81
C ALA A 416 2.06 17.67 11.26
N PRO A 417 3.35 17.43 11.55
CA PRO A 417 4.50 18.35 11.45
C PRO A 417 5.31 18.23 10.14
N TYR A 418 4.87 17.43 9.17
CA TYR A 418 5.69 17.04 8.02
C TYR A 418 5.40 17.85 6.75
N ILE A 419 6.43 18.00 5.93
CA ILE A 419 6.46 18.84 4.74
C ILE A 419 7.05 18.03 3.57
N ASN A 420 6.37 18.05 2.43
CA ASN A 420 6.99 17.81 1.12
C ASN A 420 7.23 19.18 0.46
N CYS A 421 8.49 19.57 0.26
CA CYS A 421 8.83 20.85 -0.37
C CYS A 421 9.88 20.66 -1.47
N PRO A 422 9.46 20.57 -2.74
CA PRO A 422 10.38 20.39 -3.87
C PRO A 422 11.17 21.67 -4.19
N ASN A 423 12.37 21.51 -4.73
CA ASN A 423 13.04 22.57 -5.48
C ASN A 423 12.35 22.74 -6.83
N SER A 424 11.41 23.69 -6.94
CA SER A 424 10.68 23.93 -8.18
C SER A 424 10.28 25.41 -8.31
N PRO A 425 10.35 25.99 -9.51
CA PRO A 425 9.92 27.38 -9.74
C PRO A 425 8.43 27.62 -9.43
N ASN A 426 7.61 26.56 -9.45
CA ASN A 426 6.18 26.63 -9.14
C ASN A 426 5.89 26.57 -7.62
N THR A 427 6.90 26.37 -6.76
CA THR A 427 6.73 26.14 -5.32
C THR A 427 7.22 27.33 -4.50
N LYS A 428 6.37 27.84 -3.60
CA LYS A 428 6.71 28.97 -2.71
C LYS A 428 6.10 28.78 -1.32
N GLY A 429 6.78 29.29 -0.29
CA GLY A 429 6.27 29.32 1.09
C GLY A 429 6.64 28.12 1.96
N CYS A 430 7.58 27.28 1.52
CA CYS A 430 8.20 26.21 2.29
C CYS A 430 9.72 26.19 2.07
N GLN A 431 10.46 25.51 2.95
CA GLN A 431 11.91 25.33 2.81
C GLN A 431 12.19 24.03 2.05
N VAL A 432 12.90 24.12 0.92
CA VAL A 432 13.28 22.96 0.09
C VAL A 432 13.96 21.89 0.93
N ALA A 433 13.57 20.64 0.72
CA ALA A 433 14.07 19.44 1.41
C ALA A 433 13.89 19.44 2.95
N LYS A 434 13.20 20.43 3.54
CA LYS A 434 12.84 20.35 4.96
C LYS A 434 11.70 19.34 5.11
N PHE A 435 11.94 18.27 5.87
CA PHE A 435 10.98 17.18 6.07
C PHE A 435 10.02 17.41 7.25
N ASP A 436 10.52 17.88 8.40
CA ASP A 436 9.67 18.19 9.56
C ASP A 436 9.95 19.59 10.11
N GLU A 437 8.97 20.17 10.82
CA GLU A 437 9.07 21.53 11.34
C GLU A 437 10.23 21.74 12.32
N SER A 438 10.53 20.75 13.17
CA SER A 438 11.48 20.85 14.29
C SER A 438 12.82 20.17 14.06
N ASN A 439 13.01 19.42 12.97
CA ASN A 439 14.17 18.53 12.74
C ASN A 439 14.34 17.43 13.81
N HIS A 440 13.28 17.11 14.55
CA HIS A 440 13.33 16.12 15.65
C HIS A 440 12.70 14.79 15.26
N ASN A 441 12.01 14.74 14.12
CA ASN A 441 11.28 13.56 13.67
C ASN A 441 11.86 13.03 12.35
N LEU A 442 13.14 13.30 12.07
CA LEU A 442 13.79 12.87 10.82
C LEU A 442 13.81 11.35 10.67
N ASP A 443 13.88 10.63 11.80
CA ASP A 443 13.81 9.17 11.87
C ASP A 443 12.45 8.59 11.47
N GLN A 444 11.40 9.43 11.41
CA GLN A 444 10.08 9.05 10.92
C GLN A 444 9.97 9.13 9.39
N ASN A 445 10.97 9.65 8.68
CA ASN A 445 10.96 9.72 7.22
C ASN A 445 11.27 8.35 6.59
N CYS A 446 10.33 7.78 5.84
CA CYS A 446 10.53 6.54 5.07
C CYS A 446 10.65 6.77 3.55
N MET A 447 10.84 8.03 3.11
CA MET A 447 11.03 8.35 1.69
C MET A 447 12.30 7.75 1.10
N ALA A 448 13.41 7.72 1.85
CA ALA A 448 14.68 7.19 1.35
C ALA A 448 14.57 5.71 0.96
N THR A 449 13.89 4.90 1.80
CA THR A 449 13.59 3.50 1.50
C THR A 449 12.79 3.38 0.20
N TRP A 450 11.74 4.19 0.03
CA TRP A 450 10.96 4.19 -1.21
C TRP A 450 11.80 4.56 -2.44
N ILE A 451 12.61 5.62 -2.33
CA ILE A 451 13.50 6.10 -3.41
C ILE A 451 14.49 5.02 -3.83
N ASP A 452 15.10 4.34 -2.87
CA ASP A 452 16.19 3.40 -3.14
C ASP A 452 15.71 2.07 -3.69
N TYR A 453 14.63 1.55 -3.13
CA TYR A 453 14.22 0.16 -3.35
C TYR A 453 13.01 0.02 -4.27
N GLU A 454 12.17 1.05 -4.41
CA GLU A 454 10.88 0.93 -5.11
C GLU A 454 10.73 1.82 -6.34
N ILE A 455 11.58 2.85 -6.50
CA ILE A 455 11.60 3.69 -7.70
C ILE A 455 12.69 3.22 -8.68
N ASP A 456 12.27 2.66 -9.80
CA ASP A 456 13.20 2.16 -10.84
C ASP A 456 14.04 3.27 -11.50
N ASN A 457 13.39 4.37 -11.93
CA ASN A 457 14.06 5.49 -12.60
C ASN A 457 13.36 6.83 -12.32
N LEU A 458 13.78 7.49 -11.25
CA LEU A 458 13.20 8.77 -10.84
C LEU A 458 13.45 9.90 -11.86
N GLY A 459 14.56 9.87 -12.60
CA GLY A 459 14.88 10.87 -13.63
C GLY A 459 14.08 10.71 -14.92
N ALA A 460 13.48 9.55 -15.16
CA ALA A 460 12.50 9.38 -16.24
C ALA A 460 11.15 10.02 -15.90
N ILE A 461 10.86 10.19 -14.60
CA ILE A 461 9.63 10.82 -14.12
C ILE A 461 9.80 12.34 -14.00
N TYR A 462 10.97 12.87 -13.63
CA TYR A 462 11.16 14.30 -13.33
C TYR A 462 12.46 14.93 -13.81
#